data_AF-A0A4Q5UTU8-F1
#
_entry.id   AF-A0A4Q5UTU8-F1
#
_cell.length_a   1.000
_cell.length_b   1.000
_cell.length_c   1.000
_cell.angle_alpha   90.00
_cell.angle_beta   90.00
_cell.angle_gamma   90.00
#
_symmetry.space_group_name_H-M   'P 1'
#
loop_
_entity.id
_entity.type
_entity.pdbx_description
1 polymer ?
#
loop_
_entity_poly.entity_id
_entity_poly.type
_entity_poly.pdbx_seq_one_letter_code
_entity_poly.pdbx_strand_id
1 'polypeptide(L)' 'MKKIAFILLLTVFITGTAMHTATKKKIVFFGDSITQMGVNEGGYIDLLKKYSLAKGLDKQYELTGAGVG' A
#
# COMPACT_ATOMS: atom_id res chain seq x y z
N MET A 1 1.14 44.25 -3.96
CA MET A 1 0.87 43.32 -2.83
C MET A 1 -0.25 42.33 -3.11
N LYS A 2 -1.49 42.77 -3.45
CA LYS A 2 -2.63 41.86 -3.72
C LYS A 2 -2.37 40.81 -4.82
N LYS A 3 -1.67 41.19 -5.90
CA LYS A 3 -1.28 40.26 -6.98
C LYS A 3 -0.27 39.19 -6.54
N ILE A 4 0.68 39.56 -5.68
CA ILE A 4 1.68 38.64 -5.12
C ILE A 4 0.99 37.66 -4.17
N ALA A 5 0.10 38.15 -3.31
CA ALA A 5 -0.71 37.30 -2.43
C ALA A 5 -1.59 36.33 -3.22
N PHE A 6 -2.17 36.77 -4.32
CA PHE A 6 -2.97 35.93 -5.21
C PHE A 6 -2.13 34.83 -5.89
N ILE A 7 -0.93 35.17 -6.39
CA ILE A 7 -0.01 34.19 -6.98
C ILE A 7 0.45 33.16 -5.93
N LEU A 8 0.76 33.60 -4.71
CA LEU A 8 1.12 32.72 -3.59
C LEU A 8 -0.02 31.77 -3.26
N LEU A 9 -1.26 32.28 -3.16
CA LEU A 9 -2.45 31.48 -2.89
C LEU A 9 -2.69 30.43 -3.98
N LEU A 10 -2.52 30.82 -5.25
CA LEU A 10 -2.66 29.90 -6.38
C LEU A 10 -1.59 28.79 -6.35
N THR A 11 -0.36 29.14 -5.98
CA THR A 11 0.76 28.19 -5.90
C THR A 11 0.52 27.16 -4.80
N VAL A 12 0.10 27.60 -3.62
CA VAL A 12 -0.26 26.70 -2.51
C VAL A 12 -1.42 25.78 -2.91
N PHE A 13 -2.45 26.31 -3.57
CA PHE A 13 -3.60 25.54 -4.02
C PHE A 13 -3.21 24.44 -5.02
N ILE A 14 -2.35 24.75 -5.99
CA ILE A 14 -1.87 23.77 -6.99
C ILE A 14 -0.97 22.71 -6.33
N THR A 15 -0.11 23.09 -5.39
CA THR A 15 0.77 22.10 -4.71
C THR A 15 0.02 21.22 -3.70
N GLY A 16 -1.08 21.72 -3.11
CA GLY A 16 -1.88 20.98 -2.13
C GLY A 16 -2.67 19.81 -2.73
N THR A 17 -3.01 19.88 -4.03
CA THR A 17 -3.73 18.80 -4.72
C THR A 17 -2.83 17.69 -5.26
N ALA A 18 -1.51 17.89 -5.27
CA ALA A 18 -0.54 16.90 -5.74
C ALA A 18 -0.33 15.73 -4.75
N MET A 19 -0.82 15.84 -3.52
CA MET A 19 -0.75 14.75 -2.52
C MET A 19 -1.88 13.74 -2.73
N HIS A 20 -1.87 13.04 -3.87
CA HIS A 20 -2.70 11.86 -4.03
C HIS A 20 -2.04 10.69 -3.29
N THR A 21 -2.65 10.22 -2.20
CA THR A 21 -2.17 8.99 -1.56
C THR A 21 -2.34 7.86 -2.55
N ALA A 22 -1.24 7.25 -2.99
CA ALA A 22 -1.29 6.08 -3.85
C ALA A 22 -2.00 4.95 -3.08
N THR A 23 -3.13 4.49 -3.59
CA THR A 23 -3.87 3.38 -2.99
C THR A 23 -3.07 2.10 -3.16
N LYS A 24 -2.87 1.36 -2.06
CA LYS A 24 -2.17 0.07 -2.10
C LYS A 24 -2.97 -0.92 -2.95
N LYS A 25 -2.29 -1.63 -3.84
CA LYS A 25 -2.88 -2.75 -4.57
C LYS A 25 -2.97 -3.94 -3.63
N LYS A 26 -4.19 -4.39 -3.37
CA LYS A 26 -4.44 -5.56 -2.52
C LYS A 26 -4.28 -6.84 -3.35
N ILE A 27 -3.39 -7.73 -2.90
CA ILE A 27 -3.18 -9.06 -3.46
C ILE A 27 -3.73 -10.07 -2.46
N VAL A 28 -4.73 -10.84 -2.89
CA VAL A 28 -5.40 -11.82 -2.04
C VAL A 28 -5.07 -13.24 -2.53
N PHE A 29 -4.49 -14.04 -1.64
CA PHE A 29 -4.22 -15.45 -1.87
C PHE A 29 -5.42 -16.27 -1.38
N PHE A 30 -6.10 -16.95 -2.30
CA PHE A 30 -7.17 -17.89 -1.99
C PHE A 30 -6.72 -19.31 -2.31
N GLY A 31 -7.03 -20.27 -1.45
CA GLY A 31 -6.70 -21.68 -1.71
C GLY A 31 -7.17 -22.61 -0.60
N ASP A 32 -6.42 -23.67 -0.39
CA ASP A 32 -6.75 -24.74 0.56
C ASP A 32 -6.05 -24.55 1.92
N SER A 33 -5.93 -25.64 2.68
CA SER A 33 -5.18 -25.73 3.93
C SER A 33 -3.75 -25.16 3.87
N ILE A 34 -3.05 -25.24 2.73
CA ILE A 34 -1.71 -24.67 2.56
C ILE A 34 -1.77 -23.15 2.58
N THR A 35 -2.74 -22.55 1.89
CA THR A 35 -2.96 -21.09 1.94
C THR A 35 -3.32 -20.65 3.35
N GLN A 36 -4.14 -21.43 4.06
CA GLN A 36 -4.51 -21.14 5.45
C GLN A 36 -3.28 -21.13 6.36
N MET A 37 -2.42 -22.15 6.26
CA MET A 37 -1.16 -22.21 7.00
C MET A 37 -0.17 -21.11 6.55
N GLY A 38 -0.21 -20.74 5.28
CA GLY A 38 0.66 -19.74 4.68
C GLY A 38 0.50 -18.33 5.26
N VAL A 39 -0.68 -18.00 5.81
CA VAL A 39 -0.97 -16.71 6.45
C VAL A 39 -0.28 -16.55 7.82
N ASN A 40 -0.03 -17.66 8.51
CA ASN A 40 0.56 -17.66 9.85
C ASN A 40 2.02 -17.20 9.84
N GLU A 41 2.54 -16.79 11.01
CA GLU A 41 3.95 -16.43 11.15
C GLU A 41 4.87 -17.57 10.68
N GLY A 42 5.84 -17.24 9.82
CA GLY A 42 6.72 -18.21 9.19
C GLY A 42 6.14 -18.92 7.95
N GLY A 43 4.85 -18.75 7.66
CA GLY A 43 4.20 -19.24 6.45
C GLY A 43 4.61 -18.45 5.20
N TYR A 44 4.36 -19.00 4.00
CA TYR A 44 4.85 -18.40 2.76
C TYR A 44 4.27 -16.99 2.49
N ILE A 45 3.04 -16.69 2.92
CA ILE A 45 2.44 -15.36 2.77
C ILE A 45 3.08 -14.38 3.76
N ASP A 46 3.39 -14.82 4.98
CA ASP A 46 4.16 -14.02 5.95
C ASP A 46 5.57 -13.72 5.43
N LEU A 47 6.27 -14.73 4.89
CA LEU A 47 7.58 -14.53 4.27
C LEU A 47 7.53 -13.55 3.09
N LEU A 48 6.50 -13.62 2.25
CA LEU A 48 6.28 -12.66 1.16
C LEU A 48 5.98 -11.24 1.67
N LYS A 49 5.23 -11.11 2.77
CA LYS A 49 5.01 -9.80 3.42
C LYS A 49 6.32 -9.20 3.92
N LYS A 50 7.13 -10.00 4.62
CA LYS A 50 8.46 -9.60 5.13
C LYS A 50 9.40 -9.21 3.98
N TYR A 51 9.39 -9.98 2.90
CA TYR A 51 10.14 -9.66 1.68
C TYR A 51 9.68 -8.35 1.04
N SER A 52 8.36 -8.14 0.92
CA SER A 52 7.77 -6.91 0.37
C SER A 52 8.20 -5.68 1.19
N LEU A 53 8.17 -5.78 2.52
CA LEU A 53 8.64 -4.73 3.43
C LEU A 53 10.14 -4.45 3.24
N ALA A 54 10.97 -5.49 3.18
CA ALA A 54 12.42 -5.36 2.96
C ALA A 54 12.76 -4.69 1.61
N LYS A 55 11.86 -4.76 0.62
CA LYS A 55 11.99 -4.12 -0.69
C LYS A 55 11.30 -2.76 -0.80
N GLY A 56 10.69 -2.26 0.28
CA GLY A 56 9.92 -1.00 0.27
C GLY A 56 8.66 -1.04 -0.61
N LEU A 57 8.14 -2.24 -0.87
CA LEU A 57 6.97 -2.49 -1.70
C LEU A 57 5.67 -2.50 -0.89
N ASP A 58 5.74 -2.47 0.43
CA ASP A 58 4.61 -2.42 1.37
C ASP A 58 3.74 -1.16 1.21
N LYS A 59 4.29 -0.10 0.63
CA LYS A 59 3.55 1.12 0.25
C LYS A 59 2.75 0.97 -1.03
N GLN A 60 3.07 -0.03 -1.86
CA GLN A 60 2.43 -0.29 -3.14
C GLN A 60 1.50 -1.49 -3.08
N TYR A 61 1.81 -2.48 -2.24
CA TYR A 61 1.09 -3.74 -2.17
C TYR A 61 0.70 -4.11 -0.74
N GLU A 62 -0.55 -4.54 -0.58
CA GLU A 62 -1.07 -5.17 0.63
C GLU A 62 -1.31 -6.65 0.35
N LEU A 63 -0.66 -7.54 1.07
CA LEU A 63 -0.78 -8.99 0.87
C LEU A 63 -1.66 -9.58 1.97
N THR A 64 -2.62 -10.42 1.60
CA THR A 64 -3.45 -11.19 2.56
C THR A 64 -3.83 -12.53 1.99
N GLY A 65 -4.17 -13.51 2.84
CA GLY A 65 -4.63 -14.82 2.37
C GLY A 65 -5.81 -15.36 3.16
N ALA A 66 -6.54 -16.27 2.56
CA ALA A 66 -7.58 -17.08 3.18
C ALA A 66 -7.57 -18.47 2.53
N GLY A 67 -7.40 -19.51 3.35
CA GLY A 67 -7.51 -20.89 2.89
C GLY A 67 -8.81 -21.52 3.36
N VAL A 68 -9.28 -22.52 2.63
CA VAL A 68 -10.37 -23.40 3.05
C VAL A 68 -9.75 -24.75 3.41
N GLY A 69 -9.91 -25.14 4.68
CA GLY A 69 -9.44 -26.42 5.22
C GLY A 69 -10.45 -27.52 4.99
#